data_AF-A0A4P5VCX3-F1
#
_entry.id   AF-A0A4P5VCX3-F1
#
_cell.length_a   1.000
_cell.length_b   1.000
_cell.length_c   1.000
_cell.angle_alpha   90.00
_cell.angle_beta   90.00
_cell.angle_gamma   90.00
#
_symmetry.space_group_name_H-M   'P 1'
#
loop_
_entity.id
_entity.type
_entity.pdbx_description
1 polymer ?
#
loop_
_entity_poly.entity_id
_entity_poly.type
_entity_poly.pdbx_seq_one_letter_code
_entity_poly.pdbx_strand_id
1 'polypeptide(L)'
;MALTLTRPHQPPRHPAQPAWALLAPALGMLLAALAGGQALANSPLLDSVKRNPQRARAICSELKELNAKGLSYTSPQAVAQVGAQQGLNNTDAEILSTYVVGLYCPDVR
;
A
#
# COMPACT_ATOMS: atom_id res chain seq x y z
N MET A 1 81.56 -13.30 -35.56
CA MET A 1 80.43 -12.73 -36.32
C MET A 1 79.14 -13.13 -35.62
N ALA A 2 78.54 -12.23 -34.83
CA ALA A 2 77.29 -12.47 -34.12
C ALA A 2 76.27 -11.44 -34.60
N LEU A 3 75.21 -11.91 -35.28
CA LEU A 3 74.10 -11.08 -35.73
C LEU A 3 73.26 -10.65 -34.51
N THR A 4 73.24 -9.36 -34.20
CA THR A 4 72.27 -8.78 -33.27
C THR A 4 70.95 -8.56 -33.99
N LEU A 5 69.96 -9.43 -33.76
CA LEU A 5 68.58 -9.23 -34.17
C LEU A 5 67.94 -8.11 -33.34
N THR A 6 67.59 -7.00 -33.97
CA THR A 6 66.77 -5.94 -33.39
C THR A 6 65.31 -6.40 -33.31
N ARG A 7 64.76 -6.55 -32.10
CA ARG A 7 63.33 -6.80 -31.88
C ARG A 7 62.53 -5.52 -32.17
N PRO A 8 61.41 -5.58 -32.90
CA PRO A 8 60.54 -4.41 -33.08
C PRO A 8 59.77 -4.09 -31.80
N HIS A 9 59.65 -2.80 -31.50
CA HIS A 9 58.87 -2.26 -30.39
C HIS A 9 57.37 -2.30 -30.74
N GLN A 10 56.57 -2.98 -29.91
CA GLN A 10 55.12 -3.09 -30.08
C GLN A 10 54.42 -2.07 -29.17
N PRO A 11 53.48 -1.24 -29.67
CA PRO A 11 52.72 -0.32 -28.82
C PRO A 11 51.70 -1.06 -27.95
N PRO A 12 51.28 -0.48 -26.81
CA PRO A 12 50.33 -1.09 -25.91
C PRO A 12 48.96 -1.24 -26.59
N ARG A 13 48.42 -2.47 -26.57
CA ARG A 13 47.05 -2.75 -27.00
C ARG A 13 46.11 -2.47 -25.83
N HIS A 14 45.27 -1.44 -25.94
CA HIS A 14 44.14 -1.29 -25.03
C HIS A 14 43.16 -2.45 -25.23
N PRO A 15 42.57 -3.02 -24.16
CA PRO A 15 41.49 -3.99 -24.32
C PRO A 15 40.30 -3.28 -24.96
N ALA A 16 39.87 -3.80 -26.12
CA ALA A 16 38.63 -3.38 -26.76
C ALA A 16 37.47 -3.74 -25.83
N GLN A 17 36.80 -2.72 -25.30
CA GLN A 17 35.58 -2.93 -24.51
C GLN A 17 34.52 -3.55 -25.42
N PRO A 18 33.93 -4.69 -25.06
CA PRO A 18 33.00 -5.36 -25.95
C PRO A 18 31.67 -4.59 -25.98
N ALA A 19 31.12 -4.40 -27.19
CA ALA A 19 29.95 -3.56 -27.44
C ALA A 19 28.66 -3.97 -26.68
N TRP A 20 28.62 -5.17 -26.09
CA TRP A 20 27.51 -5.61 -25.24
C TRP A 20 27.47 -4.89 -23.87
N ALA A 21 28.55 -4.24 -23.45
CA ALA A 21 28.62 -3.47 -22.20
C ALA A 21 27.68 -2.24 -22.16
N LEU A 22 27.07 -1.87 -23.29
CA LEU A 22 26.15 -0.72 -23.40
C LEU A 22 24.66 -1.12 -23.37
N LEU A 23 24.31 -2.41 -23.33
CA LEU A 23 22.91 -2.87 -23.29
C LEU A 23 22.37 -3.13 -21.88
N ALA A 24 23.19 -2.96 -20.84
CA ALA A 24 22.80 -3.25 -19.46
C ALA A 24 21.78 -2.26 -18.81
N PRO A 25 21.68 -0.96 -19.15
CA PRO A 25 20.77 -0.08 -18.41
C PRO A 25 19.31 -0.17 -18.88
N ALA A 26 19.05 -0.64 -20.11
CA ALA A 26 17.69 -0.68 -20.67
C ALA A 26 16.85 -1.84 -20.11
N LEU A 27 17.47 -2.99 -19.80
CA LEU A 27 16.75 -4.15 -19.27
C LEU A 27 16.36 -3.96 -17.79
N GLY A 28 17.15 -3.19 -17.02
CA GLY A 28 16.84 -2.88 -15.62
C GLY A 28 15.61 -1.98 -15.43
N MET A 29 15.37 -1.03 -16.35
CA MET A 29 14.18 -0.16 -16.30
C MET A 29 12.88 -0.92 -16.62
N LEU A 30 12.93 -1.95 -17.47
CA LEU A 30 11.74 -2.73 -17.82
C LEU A 30 11.26 -3.63 -16.65
N LEU A 31 12.19 -4.13 -15.83
CA LEU A 31 11.87 -4.93 -14.63
C LEU A 31 11.29 -4.10 -13.47
N ALA A 32 11.63 -2.81 -13.37
CA ALA A 32 11.10 -1.93 -12.32
C ALA A 32 9.61 -1.55 -12.54
N ALA A 33 9.15 -1.50 -13.79
CA ALA A 33 7.76 -1.20 -14.13
C ALA A 33 6.77 -2.33 -13.74
N LEU A 34 7.26 -3.55 -13.55
CA LEU A 34 6.45 -4.72 -13.18
C LEU A 34 6.29 -4.90 -11.66
N ALA A 35 7.03 -4.14 -10.84
CA ALA A 35 7.18 -4.40 -9.41
C ALA A 35 6.34 -3.50 -8.48
N GLY A 36 5.54 -2.56 -9.01
CA GLY A 36 5.07 -1.43 -8.21
C GLY A 36 3.62 -1.00 -8.42
N GLY A 37 2.69 -1.92 -8.67
CA GLY A 37 1.27 -1.62 -8.57
C GLY A 37 0.80 -1.76 -7.13
N GLN A 38 0.92 -0.70 -6.31
CA GLN A 38 0.20 -0.65 -5.03
C GLN A 38 -1.29 -0.67 -5.39
N ALA A 39 -1.95 -1.83 -5.28
CA ALA A 39 -3.39 -1.92 -5.38
C ALA A 39 -3.96 -1.12 -4.20
N LEU A 40 -4.28 0.15 -4.43
CA LEU A 40 -4.98 0.98 -3.46
C LEU A 40 -6.38 0.39 -3.34
N ALA A 41 -6.59 -0.50 -2.37
CA ALA A 41 -7.90 -0.96 -1.94
C ALA A 41 -8.64 0.21 -1.27
N ASN A 42 -9.02 1.21 -2.07
CA ASN A 42 -9.88 2.29 -1.67
C ASN A 42 -11.31 1.80 -1.83
N SER A 43 -11.93 1.36 -0.73
CA SER A 43 -13.38 1.15 -0.72
C SER A 43 -14.08 2.51 -0.67
N PRO A 44 -15.00 2.83 -1.61
CA PRO A 44 -15.79 4.06 -1.57
C PRO A 44 -16.52 4.26 -0.24
N LEU A 45 -16.89 3.16 0.44
CA LEU A 45 -17.50 3.16 1.76
C LEU A 45 -16.64 3.90 2.79
N LEU A 46 -15.34 3.60 2.83
CA LEU A 46 -14.42 4.07 3.87
C LEU A 46 -13.80 5.42 3.55
N ASP A 47 -13.86 5.87 2.30
CA ASP A 47 -13.25 7.13 1.90
C ASP A 47 -13.82 8.33 2.66
N SER A 48 -15.11 8.29 3.02
CA SER A 48 -15.76 9.35 3.80
C SER A 48 -15.14 9.52 5.20
N VAL A 49 -14.89 8.43 5.93
CA VAL A 49 -14.30 8.47 7.28
C VAL A 49 -12.78 8.62 7.25
N LYS A 50 -12.12 8.15 6.19
CA LYS A 50 -10.68 8.35 5.96
C LYS A 50 -10.34 9.82 5.74
N ARG A 51 -11.15 10.51 4.95
CA ARG A 51 -10.94 11.93 4.61
C ARG A 51 -11.56 12.89 5.61
N ASN A 52 -12.46 12.40 6.48
CA ASN A 52 -13.13 13.20 7.49
C ASN A 52 -13.04 12.55 8.89
N PRO A 53 -12.01 12.89 9.68
CA PRO A 53 -11.85 12.36 11.03
C PRO A 53 -12.96 12.81 12.00
N GLN A 54 -13.63 13.94 11.74
CA GLN A 54 -14.79 14.35 12.56
C GLN A 54 -15.96 13.40 12.36
N ARG A 55 -16.22 12.97 11.12
CA ARG A 55 -17.25 11.95 10.84
C ARG A 55 -16.91 10.62 11.54
N ALA A 56 -15.67 10.18 11.47
CA ALA A 56 -15.24 8.96 12.16
C ALA A 56 -15.44 9.05 13.69
N ARG A 57 -15.14 10.21 14.29
CA ARG A 57 -15.40 10.48 15.71
C ARG A 57 -16.88 10.52 16.06
N ALA A 58 -17.73 11.04 15.17
CA ALA A 58 -19.18 11.03 15.37
C ALA A 58 -19.72 9.60 15.40
N ILE A 59 -19.32 8.77 14.43
CA ILE A 59 -19.65 7.34 14.42
C ILE A 59 -19.09 6.66 15.67
N CYS A 60 -17.88 7.02 16.10
CA CYS A 60 -17.31 6.50 17.34
C CYS A 60 -18.19 6.78 18.58
N SER A 61 -18.80 7.96 18.65
CA SER A 61 -19.73 8.31 19.72
C SER A 61 -20.98 7.43 19.68
N GLU A 62 -21.55 7.23 18.49
CA GLU A 62 -22.69 6.33 18.27
C GLU A 62 -22.39 4.90 18.75
N LEU A 63 -21.21 4.37 18.39
CA LEU A 63 -20.77 3.05 18.82
C LEU A 63 -20.54 2.96 20.34
N LYS A 64 -20.02 4.01 20.97
CA LYS A 64 -19.88 4.08 22.44
C LYS A 64 -21.22 4.03 23.14
N GLU A 65 -22.25 4.70 22.60
CA GLU A 65 -23.60 4.65 23.16
C GLU A 65 -24.23 3.25 23.07
N LEU A 66 -23.99 2.53 21.98
CA LEU A 66 -24.41 1.13 21.84
C LEU A 66 -23.67 0.24 22.83
N ASN A 67 -22.36 0.43 22.96
CA ASN A 67 -21.54 -0.36 23.88
C ASN A 67 -21.89 -0.11 25.35
N ALA A 68 -22.24 1.13 25.70
CA ALA A 68 -22.77 1.48 27.03
C ALA A 68 -24.11 0.77 27.35
N LYS A 69 -24.87 0.35 26.33
CA LYS A 69 -26.08 -0.46 26.46
C LYS A 69 -25.79 -1.97 26.50
N GLY A 70 -24.52 -2.37 26.49
CA GLY A 70 -24.09 -3.77 26.49
C GLY A 70 -24.14 -4.43 25.10
N LEU A 71 -24.32 -3.66 24.03
CA LEU A 71 -24.30 -4.18 22.67
C LEU A 71 -22.87 -4.14 22.11
N SER A 72 -22.36 -5.27 21.62
CA SER A 72 -21.13 -5.25 20.83
C SER A 72 -21.36 -4.53 19.51
N TYR A 73 -20.39 -3.75 19.03
CA TYR A 73 -20.52 -3.02 17.77
C TYR A 73 -20.70 -3.93 16.53
N THR A 74 -20.37 -5.23 16.64
CA THR A 74 -20.60 -6.24 15.60
C THR A 74 -21.88 -7.06 15.81
N SER A 75 -22.63 -6.80 16.87
CA SER A 75 -23.90 -7.50 17.09
C SER A 75 -24.92 -7.17 15.97
N PRO A 76 -25.78 -8.11 15.56
CA PRO A 76 -26.76 -7.85 14.51
C PRO A 76 -27.64 -6.62 14.76
N GLN A 77 -27.98 -6.39 16.03
CA GLN A 77 -28.74 -5.21 16.45
C GLN A 77 -27.96 -3.91 16.28
N ALA A 78 -26.70 -3.85 16.73
CA ALA A 78 -25.87 -2.67 16.56
C ALA A 78 -25.58 -2.38 15.09
N VAL A 79 -25.24 -3.40 14.32
CA VAL A 79 -24.99 -3.30 12.87
C VAL A 79 -26.22 -2.76 12.14
N ALA A 80 -27.42 -3.26 12.46
CA ALA A 80 -28.65 -2.75 11.85
C ALA A 80 -28.92 -1.28 12.23
N GLN A 81 -28.66 -0.89 13.48
CA GLN A 81 -28.84 0.50 13.92
C GLN A 81 -27.85 1.46 13.24
N VAL A 82 -26.57 1.10 13.17
CA VAL A 82 -25.57 1.89 12.46
C VAL A 82 -25.89 1.94 10.97
N GLY A 83 -26.30 0.81 10.38
CA GLY A 83 -26.73 0.76 8.98
C GLY A 83 -27.87 1.73 8.68
N ALA A 84 -28.91 1.74 9.53
CA ALA A 84 -30.02 2.68 9.39
C ALA A 84 -29.57 4.15 9.52
N GLN A 85 -28.71 4.46 10.49
CA GLN A 85 -28.22 5.83 10.74
C GLN A 85 -27.28 6.34 9.65
N GLN A 86 -26.47 5.46 9.06
CA GLN A 86 -25.48 5.81 8.05
C GLN A 86 -25.99 5.61 6.61
N GLY A 87 -27.18 5.05 6.43
CA GLY A 87 -27.75 4.74 5.11
C GLY A 87 -27.04 3.60 4.39
N LEU A 88 -26.66 2.55 5.14
CA LEU A 88 -25.88 1.41 4.69
C LEU A 88 -26.64 0.10 4.87
N ASN A 89 -26.30 -0.90 4.06
CA ASN A 89 -26.69 -2.28 4.36
C ASN A 89 -25.87 -2.82 5.55
N ASN A 90 -26.28 -3.96 6.11
CA ASN A 90 -25.63 -4.53 7.29
C ASN A 90 -24.14 -4.85 7.07
N THR A 91 -23.79 -5.40 5.90
CA THR A 91 -22.39 -5.72 5.58
C THR A 91 -21.50 -4.48 5.60
N ASP A 92 -21.94 -3.41 4.94
CA ASP A 92 -21.20 -2.15 4.90
C ASP A 92 -21.16 -1.45 6.26
N ALA A 93 -22.23 -1.54 7.04
CA ALA A 93 -22.27 -1.00 8.40
C ALA A 93 -21.28 -1.72 9.34
N GLU A 94 -21.16 -3.04 9.24
CA GLU A 94 -20.20 -3.84 10.02
C GLU A 94 -18.75 -3.51 9.62
N ILE A 95 -18.47 -3.40 8.31
CA ILE A 95 -17.15 -3.01 7.79
C ILE A 95 -16.78 -1.60 8.27
N LEU A 96 -17.70 -0.64 8.12
CA LEU A 96 -17.50 0.74 8.57
C LEU A 96 -17.23 0.82 10.07
N SER A 97 -18.03 0.10 10.87
CA SER A 97 -17.89 0.07 12.33
C SER A 97 -16.54 -0.49 12.75
N THR A 98 -16.13 -1.63 12.18
CA THR A 98 -14.82 -2.25 12.46
C THR A 98 -13.67 -1.31 12.13
N TYR A 99 -13.75 -0.60 10.99
CA TYR A 99 -12.73 0.34 10.57
C TYR A 99 -12.64 1.55 11.51
N VAL A 100 -13.79 2.14 11.89
CA VAL A 100 -13.83 3.28 12.81
C VAL A 100 -13.34 2.88 14.20
N VAL A 101 -13.71 1.70 14.70
CA VAL A 101 -13.23 1.20 16.00
C VAL A 101 -11.72 1.09 16.01
N GLY A 102 -11.14 0.43 14.99
CA GLY A 102 -9.69 0.23 14.90
C GLY A 102 -8.87 1.53 14.81
N LEU A 103 -9.48 2.63 14.37
CA LEU A 103 -8.78 3.92 14.21
C LEU A 103 -9.10 4.96 15.28
N TYR A 104 -10.30 4.94 15.86
CA TYR A 104 -10.80 6.05 16.67
C TYR A 104 -11.47 5.64 17.99
N CYS A 105 -11.78 4.36 18.22
CA CYS A 105 -12.55 3.91 19.38
C CYS A 105 -11.89 2.75 20.15
N PRO A 106 -10.73 2.96 20.80
CA PRO A 106 -10.01 1.88 21.46
C PRO A 106 -10.79 1.22 22.60
N ASP A 107 -11.78 1.91 23.18
CA ASP A 107 -12.55 1.44 24.34
C ASP A 107 -13.86 0.72 23.96
N VAL A 108 -14.24 0.70 22.68
CA VAL A 108 -15.48 0.07 22.19
C VAL A 108 -15.23 -1.42 21.92
N ARG A 109 -16.18 -2.29 22.31
CA ARG A 109 -16.14 -3.75 22.09
C ARG A 109 -17.40 -4.29 21.42
#